data_AF-A0A0D2X0Z4-F1
#
_entry.id   AF-A0A0D2X0Z4-F1
#
_cell.length_a   1.000
_cell.length_b   1.000
_cell.length_c   1.000
_cell.angle_alpha   90.00
_cell.angle_beta   90.00
_cell.angle_gamma   90.00
#
_symmetry.space_group_name_H-M   'P 1'
#
loop_
_entity.id
_entity.type
_entity.pdbx_description
1 polymer ?
#
loop_
_entity_poly.entity_id
_entity_poly.type
_entity_poly.pdbx_seq_one_letter_code
_entity_poly.pdbx_strand_id
1 'polypeptide(L)'
;MQRVACLTAVAQGAATTAGYATVASASASPARKDVLALYKNLYRIAKLWPVDETRPGRDLGTHIKKAVREQFRTNASVTDQKQVATLVAQGQAELGSLRSIYLNQHHDQFIRTNDTLALTQQSLEATRHLLSSNTQRSLNKKSFMQLIFGRNRNQDEAAYSFRTPAERQRLLQTIEATNTASTKP
;
A
#
# COMPACT_ATOMS: atom_id res chain seq x y z
N MET A 1 -37.20 -67.19 41.26
CA MET A 1 -38.23 -67.41 40.23
C MET A 1 -37.79 -66.66 38.97
N GLN A 2 -36.94 -67.24 38.12
CA GLN A 2 -37.21 -68.14 36.97
C GLN A 2 -38.04 -67.51 35.83
N ARG A 3 -37.37 -67.38 34.67
CA ARG A 3 -37.76 -67.37 33.23
C ARG A 3 -36.71 -66.50 32.51
N VAL A 4 -35.67 -66.95 31.79
CA VAL A 4 -35.43 -68.01 30.79
C VAL A 4 -36.30 -67.89 29.52
N ALA A 5 -35.61 -67.92 28.37
CA ALA A 5 -36.03 -67.92 26.94
C ALA A 5 -36.01 -66.52 26.28
N CYS A 6 -35.43 -66.27 25.10
CA CYS A 6 -34.89 -67.16 24.07
C CYS A 6 -33.83 -66.47 23.20
N LEU A 7 -33.03 -67.33 22.58
CA LEU A 7 -31.89 -67.12 21.69
C LEU A 7 -32.32 -66.86 20.23
N THR A 8 -31.32 -66.41 19.45
CA THR A 8 -31.13 -66.51 17.98
C THR A 8 -31.84 -65.52 17.05
N ALA A 9 -31.04 -64.66 16.42
CA ALA A 9 -30.94 -64.56 14.96
C ALA A 9 -29.58 -63.97 14.55
N VAL A 10 -28.80 -64.80 13.86
CA VAL A 10 -27.58 -64.48 13.13
C VAL A 10 -27.94 -63.78 11.82
N ALA A 11 -27.25 -62.69 11.48
CA ALA A 11 -27.03 -62.30 10.10
C ALA A 11 -25.65 -61.60 9.99
N GLN A 12 -24.72 -62.31 9.38
CA GLN A 12 -23.43 -61.80 8.93
C GLN A 12 -23.63 -60.81 7.76
N GLY A 13 -22.89 -59.71 7.79
CA GLY A 13 -22.81 -58.75 6.69
C GLY A 13 -21.49 -57.98 6.81
N ALA A 14 -20.38 -58.64 6.48
CA ALA A 14 -19.10 -57.98 6.30
C ALA A 14 -19.11 -57.23 4.96
N ALA A 15 -18.97 -55.90 5.02
CA ALA A 15 -18.57 -55.08 3.88
C ALA A 15 -17.63 -53.98 4.38
N THR A 16 -16.35 -54.32 4.39
CA THR A 16 -15.25 -53.37 4.44
C THR A 16 -15.25 -52.58 3.13
N THR A 17 -15.59 -51.29 3.14
CA THR A 17 -15.18 -50.37 2.07
C THR A 17 -14.97 -48.98 2.64
N ALA A 18 -13.68 -48.64 2.74
CA ALA A 18 -13.07 -47.33 2.63
C ALA A 18 -14.00 -46.09 2.73
N GLY A 19 -13.87 -45.39 3.86
CA GLY A 19 -13.14 -44.13 3.84
C GLY A 19 -13.68 -43.03 2.93
N TYR A 20 -14.86 -42.51 3.28
CA TYR A 20 -15.13 -41.07 3.16
C TYR A 20 -15.90 -40.67 4.41
N ALA A 21 -15.15 -40.53 5.51
CA ALA A 21 -15.55 -39.60 6.54
C ALA A 21 -15.68 -38.25 5.83
N THR A 22 -16.90 -37.88 5.46
CA THR A 22 -17.26 -36.48 5.36
C THR A 22 -16.89 -35.88 6.70
N VAL A 23 -15.69 -35.27 6.74
CA VAL A 23 -15.23 -34.39 7.80
C VAL A 23 -16.14 -33.17 7.72
N ALA A 24 -17.38 -33.35 8.15
CA ALA A 24 -18.29 -32.29 8.47
C ALA A 24 -17.51 -31.43 9.48
N SER A 25 -17.25 -30.20 9.07
CA SER A 25 -16.51 -29.17 9.80
C SER A 25 -17.23 -28.87 11.13
N ALA A 26 -17.10 -29.77 12.10
CA ALA A 26 -17.70 -29.70 13.43
C ALA A 26 -16.87 -28.83 14.40
N SER A 27 -16.04 -27.94 13.85
CA SER A 27 -15.30 -26.93 14.61
C SER A 27 -15.11 -25.67 13.76
N ALA A 28 -16.22 -25.05 13.32
CA ALA A 28 -16.21 -23.62 13.11
C ALA A 28 -16.07 -22.92 14.47
N SER A 29 -14.89 -23.07 15.09
CA SER A 29 -14.50 -22.43 16.35
C SER A 29 -14.84 -20.94 16.25
N PRO A 30 -15.40 -20.31 17.29
CA PRO A 30 -15.73 -18.88 17.29
C PRO A 30 -14.57 -18.02 16.78
N ALA A 31 -13.33 -18.40 17.13
CA ALA A 31 -12.11 -17.77 16.64
C ALA A 31 -12.00 -17.70 15.11
N ARG A 32 -12.47 -18.73 14.38
CA ARG A 32 -12.44 -18.74 12.91
C ARG A 32 -13.40 -17.72 12.32
N LYS A 33 -14.56 -17.50 12.94
CA LYS A 33 -15.52 -16.47 12.51
C LYS A 33 -14.92 -15.08 12.70
N ASP A 34 -14.25 -14.86 13.83
CA ASP A 34 -13.62 -13.58 14.16
C ASP A 34 -12.46 -13.26 13.19
N VAL A 35 -11.61 -14.24 12.89
CA VAL A 35 -10.53 -14.10 11.90
C VAL A 35 -11.08 -13.76 10.51
N LEU A 36 -12.17 -14.42 10.08
CA LEU A 36 -12.80 -14.12 8.78
C LEU A 36 -13.43 -12.73 8.75
N ALA A 37 -14.06 -12.29 9.84
CA ALA A 37 -14.62 -10.96 9.95
C ALA A 37 -13.52 -9.89 9.88
N LEU A 38 -12.42 -10.11 10.61
CA LEU A 38 -11.24 -9.25 10.59
C LEU A 38 -10.65 -9.13 9.18
N TYR A 39 -10.45 -10.26 8.49
CA TYR A 39 -9.95 -10.28 7.12
C TYR A 39 -10.83 -9.46 6.17
N LYS A 40 -12.16 -9.65 6.23
CA LYS A 40 -13.12 -8.91 5.41
C LYS A 40 -13.03 -7.40 5.66
N ASN A 41 -12.92 -6.99 6.92
CA ASN A 41 -12.85 -5.58 7.27
C ASN A 41 -11.51 -4.95 6.84
N LEU A 42 -10.39 -5.63 7.06
CA LEU A 42 -9.07 -5.19 6.58
C LEU A 42 -9.04 -5.08 5.05
N TYR A 43 -9.60 -6.08 4.34
CA TYR A 43 -9.64 -6.06 2.89
C TYR A 43 -10.53 -4.94 2.34
N ARG A 44 -11.67 -4.65 2.99
CA ARG A 44 -12.55 -3.53 2.63
C ARG A 44 -11.80 -2.20 2.77
N ILE A 45 -11.13 -1.97 3.89
CA ILE A 45 -10.33 -0.75 4.09
C ILE A 45 -9.21 -0.69 3.06
N ALA A 46 -8.46 -1.77 2.86
CA ALA A 46 -7.39 -1.86 1.87
C ALA A 46 -7.85 -1.51 0.44
N LYS A 47 -9.11 -1.79 0.08
CA LYS A 47 -9.68 -1.43 -1.23
C LYS A 47 -9.88 0.08 -1.40
N LEU A 48 -10.14 0.82 -0.31
CA LEU A 48 -10.34 2.27 -0.33
C LEU A 48 -9.04 3.04 -0.54
N TRP A 49 -7.89 2.42 -0.28
CA TRP A 49 -6.60 3.07 -0.48
C TRP A 49 -6.30 3.29 -1.96
N PRO A 50 -5.92 4.52 -2.37
CA PRO A 50 -5.62 4.84 -3.75
C PRO A 50 -4.39 4.08 -4.23
N VAL A 51 -4.40 3.71 -5.51
CA VAL A 51 -3.27 3.07 -6.19
C VAL A 51 -2.66 4.09 -7.13
N ASP A 52 -1.36 4.36 -6.98
CA ASP A 52 -0.63 5.28 -7.86
C ASP A 52 0.11 4.51 -8.94
N GLU A 53 -0.45 4.51 -10.15
CA GLU A 53 0.12 3.86 -11.33
C GLU A 53 1.47 4.46 -11.75
N THR A 54 1.77 5.69 -11.34
CA THR A 54 3.05 6.35 -11.68
C THR A 54 4.22 5.82 -10.84
N ARG A 55 3.92 5.06 -9.77
CA ARG A 55 4.91 4.53 -8.81
C ARG A 55 4.72 3.03 -8.56
N PRO A 56 4.78 2.18 -9.61
CA PRO A 56 4.56 0.75 -9.46
C PRO A 56 5.56 0.16 -8.46
N GLY A 57 5.05 -0.60 -7.49
CA GLY A 57 5.84 -1.27 -6.45
C GLY A 57 6.25 -0.38 -5.27
N ARG A 58 5.92 0.91 -5.30
CA ARG A 58 6.11 1.86 -4.18
C ARG A 58 4.80 2.48 -3.70
N ASP A 59 3.69 2.12 -4.32
CA ASP A 59 2.38 2.61 -3.95
C ASP A 59 1.87 1.90 -2.70
N LEU A 60 1.35 2.68 -1.76
CA LEU A 60 0.92 2.18 -0.47
C LEU A 60 -0.32 1.27 -0.59
N GLY A 61 -1.22 1.57 -1.54
CA GLY A 61 -2.46 0.83 -1.74
C GLY A 61 -2.23 -0.64 -2.16
N THR A 62 -1.35 -0.91 -3.13
CA THR A 62 -1.00 -2.28 -3.51
C THR A 62 -0.20 -2.97 -2.41
N HIS A 63 0.69 -2.23 -1.72
CA HIS A 63 1.49 -2.76 -0.64
C HIS A 63 0.60 -3.28 0.51
N ILE A 64 -0.38 -2.49 0.97
CA ILE A 64 -1.33 -2.89 2.02
C ILE A 64 -2.12 -4.15 1.58
N LYS A 65 -2.65 -4.16 0.35
CA LYS A 65 -3.42 -5.33 -0.16
C LYS A 65 -2.58 -6.60 -0.18
N LYS A 66 -1.31 -6.50 -0.57
CA LYS A 66 -0.37 -7.62 -0.58
C LYS A 66 -0.04 -8.06 0.85
N ALA A 67 0.30 -7.11 1.72
CA ALA A 67 0.67 -7.37 3.11
C ALA A 67 -0.46 -8.08 3.87
N VAL A 68 -1.71 -7.63 3.74
CA VAL A 68 -2.87 -8.31 4.37
C VAL A 68 -3.00 -9.75 3.88
N ARG A 69 -2.87 -10.01 2.58
CA ARG A 69 -2.95 -11.39 2.07
C ARG A 69 -1.81 -12.27 2.59
N GLU A 70 -0.61 -11.72 2.64
CA GLU A 70 0.60 -12.42 3.05
C GLU A 70 0.57 -12.74 4.55
N GLN A 71 0.22 -11.77 5.40
CA GLN A 71 0.12 -11.97 6.85
C GLN A 71 -0.92 -13.04 7.24
N PHE A 72 -2.10 -13.03 6.60
CA PHE A 72 -3.11 -14.07 6.86
C PHE A 72 -2.67 -15.45 6.34
N ARG A 73 -1.90 -15.50 5.26
CA ARG A 73 -1.37 -16.77 4.73
C ARG A 73 -0.24 -17.33 5.59
N THR A 74 0.68 -16.49 6.05
CA THR A 74 1.79 -16.87 6.94
C THR A 74 1.27 -17.44 8.25
N ASN A 75 0.20 -16.86 8.80
CA ASN A 75 -0.38 -17.28 10.07
C ASN A 75 -1.47 -18.35 9.94
N ALA A 76 -1.73 -18.88 8.74
CA ALA A 76 -2.82 -19.84 8.50
C ALA A 76 -2.58 -21.21 9.16
N SER A 77 -1.33 -21.57 9.45
CA SER A 77 -0.94 -22.83 10.09
C SER A 77 -0.98 -22.79 11.62
N VAL A 78 -1.24 -21.62 12.22
CA VAL A 78 -1.28 -21.47 13.68
C VAL A 78 -2.55 -22.11 14.23
N THR A 79 -2.39 -23.17 15.01
CA THR A 79 -3.50 -23.94 15.63
C THR A 79 -3.68 -23.65 17.11
N ASP A 80 -2.71 -23.00 17.77
CA ASP A 80 -2.80 -22.62 19.17
C ASP A 80 -3.81 -21.47 19.36
N GLN A 81 -4.87 -21.74 20.11
CA GLN A 81 -5.96 -20.80 20.36
C GLN A 81 -5.50 -19.51 21.06
N LYS A 82 -4.48 -19.58 21.93
CA LYS A 82 -3.94 -18.38 22.60
C LYS A 82 -3.19 -17.48 21.62
N GLN A 83 -2.41 -18.08 20.72
CA GLN A 83 -1.69 -17.34 19.68
C GLN A 83 -2.66 -16.71 18.67
N VAL A 84 -3.71 -17.45 18.28
CA VAL A 84 -4.76 -16.92 17.41
C VAL A 84 -5.44 -15.70 18.05
N ALA A 85 -5.75 -15.75 19.35
CA ALA A 85 -6.34 -14.61 20.05
C ALA A 85 -5.42 -13.38 20.06
N THR A 86 -4.12 -13.55 20.31
CA THR A 86 -3.14 -12.47 20.27
C THR A 86 -3.03 -11.86 18.87
N LEU A 87 -2.98 -12.69 17.82
CA LEU A 87 -2.92 -12.23 16.43
C LEU A 87 -4.19 -11.48 16.02
N VAL A 88 -5.35 -11.94 16.46
CA VAL A 88 -6.63 -11.23 16.23
C VAL A 88 -6.63 -9.86 16.92
N ALA A 89 -6.15 -9.77 18.17
CA ALA A 89 -6.06 -8.50 18.88
C ALA A 89 -5.09 -7.53 18.18
N GLN A 90 -3.93 -8.00 17.73
CA GLN A 90 -2.99 -7.20 16.94
C GLN A 90 -3.61 -6.71 15.63
N GLY A 91 -4.25 -7.60 14.88
CA GLY A 91 -4.90 -7.21 13.62
C GLY A 91 -6.07 -6.24 13.80
N GLN A 92 -6.79 -6.31 14.92
CA GLN A 92 -7.80 -5.32 15.29
C GLN A 92 -7.19 -3.95 15.58
N ALA A 93 -6.05 -3.91 16.28
CA ALA A 93 -5.31 -2.67 16.53
C ALA A 93 -4.80 -2.05 15.22
N GLU A 94 -4.23 -2.87 14.33
CA GLU A 94 -3.78 -2.43 13.00
C GLU A 94 -4.93 -1.90 12.14
N LEU A 95 -6.10 -2.55 12.19
CA LEU A 95 -7.30 -2.07 11.51
C LEU A 95 -7.73 -0.69 12.04
N GLY A 96 -7.69 -0.49 13.36
CA GLY A 96 -7.97 0.80 14.00
C GLY A 96 -7.03 1.89 13.51
N SER A 97 -5.72 1.60 13.49
CA SER A 97 -4.69 2.51 13.00
C SER A 97 -4.87 2.84 11.52
N LEU A 98 -5.10 1.84 10.66
CA LEU A 98 -5.34 2.06 9.22
C LEU A 98 -6.58 2.93 8.99
N ARG A 99 -7.65 2.72 9.76
CA ARG A 99 -8.87 3.54 9.69
C ARG A 99 -8.59 4.98 10.12
N SER A 100 -7.83 5.17 11.19
CA SER A 100 -7.44 6.51 11.69
C SER A 100 -6.66 7.30 10.65
N ILE A 101 -5.67 6.65 9.99
CA ILE A 101 -4.89 7.28 8.92
C ILE A 101 -5.78 7.61 7.71
N TYR A 102 -6.64 6.67 7.29
CA TYR A 102 -7.52 6.88 6.15
C TYR A 102 -8.51 8.04 6.36
N LEU A 103 -9.10 8.13 7.55
CA LEU A 103 -10.02 9.22 7.91
C LEU A 103 -9.28 10.53 8.24
N ASN A 104 -7.95 10.52 8.25
CA ASN A 104 -7.13 11.65 8.66
C ASN A 104 -7.59 12.23 10.01
N GLN A 105 -7.73 11.36 11.02
CA GLN A 105 -8.35 11.70 12.31
C GLN A 105 -7.71 12.92 13.01
N HIS A 106 -6.43 13.18 12.75
CA HIS A 106 -5.67 14.26 13.37
C HIS A 106 -5.54 15.51 12.47
N HIS A 107 -6.35 15.60 11.41
CA HIS A 107 -6.33 16.73 10.47
C HIS A 107 -6.41 18.08 11.21
N ASP A 108 -7.38 18.22 12.12
CA ASP A 108 -7.67 19.49 12.78
C ASP A 108 -6.68 19.81 13.92
N GLN A 109 -5.93 18.81 14.40
CA GLN A 109 -4.93 18.99 15.45
C GLN A 109 -3.61 19.57 14.91
N PHE A 110 -3.30 19.27 13.64
CA PHE A 110 -2.04 19.64 13.00
C PHE A 110 -2.29 20.45 11.74
N ILE A 111 -2.95 21.60 11.90
CA ILE A 111 -3.15 22.56 10.82
C ILE A 111 -1.78 23.04 10.34
N ARG A 112 -1.51 22.83 9.06
CA ARG A 112 -0.28 23.32 8.43
C ARG A 112 -0.44 24.82 8.21
N THR A 113 0.43 25.63 8.81
CA THR A 113 0.44 27.09 8.64
C THR A 113 0.88 27.51 7.24
N ASN A 114 1.65 26.68 6.55
CA ASN A 114 2.07 26.88 5.18
C ASN A 114 1.60 25.71 4.32
N ASP A 115 0.97 26.01 3.18
CA ASP A 115 0.71 25.00 2.17
C ASP A 115 2.06 24.49 1.63
N THR A 116 2.37 23.22 1.84
CA THR A 116 3.67 22.64 1.46
C THR A 116 3.94 22.70 -0.05
N LEU A 117 2.90 22.92 -0.86
CA LEU A 117 3.01 23.21 -2.30
C LEU A 117 3.62 24.59 -2.58
N ALA A 118 3.47 25.55 -1.67
CA ALA A 118 4.11 26.86 -1.77
C ALA A 118 5.63 26.80 -1.53
N LEU A 119 6.10 25.82 -0.75
CA LEU A 119 7.53 25.69 -0.41
C LEU A 119 8.37 25.21 -1.61
N THR A 120 7.82 24.32 -2.44
CA THR A 120 8.50 23.86 -3.66
C THR A 120 8.16 24.69 -4.89
N GLN A 121 7.10 25.53 -4.83
CA GLN A 121 6.53 26.27 -5.97
C GLN A 121 6.25 25.38 -7.20
N GLN A 122 6.16 24.06 -7.00
CA GLN A 122 5.97 23.10 -8.07
C GLN A 122 4.51 22.73 -8.19
N SER A 123 4.03 22.57 -9.43
CA SER A 123 2.71 22.00 -9.67
C SER A 123 2.65 20.56 -9.16
N LEU A 124 1.45 20.13 -8.76
CA LEU A 124 1.21 18.75 -8.31
C LEU A 124 1.64 17.73 -9.37
N GLU A 125 1.43 18.05 -10.65
CA GLU A 125 1.89 17.25 -11.78
C GLU A 125 3.42 17.16 -11.87
N ALA A 126 4.12 18.28 -11.64
CA ALA A 126 5.58 18.28 -11.62
C ALA A 126 6.12 17.41 -10.49
N THR A 127 5.57 17.52 -9.28
CA THR A 127 5.95 16.66 -8.15
C THR A 127 5.64 15.19 -8.41
N ARG A 128 4.50 14.90 -9.03
CA ARG A 128 4.12 13.53 -9.44
C ARG A 128 5.13 12.96 -10.43
N HIS A 129 5.51 13.74 -11.44
CA HIS A 129 6.50 13.35 -12.42
C HIS A 129 7.89 13.13 -11.79
N LEU A 130 8.35 14.03 -10.92
CA LEU A 130 9.63 13.92 -10.23
C LEU A 130 9.75 12.65 -9.38
N LEU A 131 8.68 12.32 -8.65
CA LEU A 131 8.65 11.15 -7.78
C LEU A 131 8.23 9.86 -8.51
N SER A 132 7.90 9.94 -9.80
CA SER A 132 7.52 8.78 -10.61
C SER A 132 8.64 7.75 -10.71
N SER A 133 8.28 6.48 -10.91
CA SER A 133 9.28 5.42 -11.08
C SER A 133 10.08 5.58 -12.38
N ASN A 134 9.53 6.28 -13.38
CA ASN A 134 10.23 6.56 -14.64
C ASN A 134 11.39 7.53 -14.43
N THR A 135 11.16 8.63 -13.70
CA THR A 135 12.22 9.60 -13.35
C THR A 135 13.27 8.97 -12.45
N GLN A 136 12.87 8.17 -11.46
CA GLN A 136 13.85 7.51 -10.60
C GLN A 136 14.71 6.48 -11.37
N ARG A 137 14.11 5.76 -12.34
CA ARG A 137 14.84 4.85 -13.23
C ARG A 137 15.80 5.60 -14.15
N SER A 138 15.43 6.76 -14.69
CA SER A 138 16.32 7.54 -15.55
C SER A 138 17.51 8.11 -14.77
N LEU A 139 17.30 8.50 -13.50
CA LEU A 139 18.38 8.92 -12.60
C LEU A 139 19.29 7.75 -12.22
N ASN A 140 18.76 6.57 -11.90
CA ASN A 140 19.57 5.39 -11.56
C ASN A 140 20.37 4.84 -12.75
N LYS A 141 19.94 5.11 -13.99
CA LYS A 141 20.69 4.72 -15.20
C LYS A 141 21.92 5.60 -15.45
N LYS A 142 21.96 6.82 -14.93
CA LYS A 142 23.16 7.65 -14.93
C LYS A 142 24.07 7.09 -13.83
N SER A 143 25.10 6.36 -14.24
CA SER A 143 26.08 5.78 -13.32
C SER A 143 26.61 6.85 -12.36
N PHE A 144 26.84 6.50 -11.10
CA PHE A 144 27.47 7.37 -10.11
C PHE A 144 28.76 8.02 -10.65
N MET A 145 29.52 7.29 -11.48
CA MET A 145 30.69 7.82 -12.19
C MET A 145 30.34 8.92 -13.19
N GLN A 146 29.19 8.86 -13.86
CA GLN A 146 28.70 9.90 -14.77
C GLN A 146 28.17 11.13 -14.01
N LEU A 147 27.72 10.96 -12.76
CA LEU A 147 27.29 12.06 -11.89
C LEU A 147 28.49 12.82 -11.26
N ILE A 148 29.58 12.11 -10.94
CA ILE A 148 30.81 12.70 -10.40
C ILE A 148 31.75 13.22 -11.50
N PHE A 149 31.95 12.47 -12.58
CA PHE A 149 32.89 12.81 -13.66
C PHE A 149 32.23 13.44 -14.90
N GLY A 150 30.90 13.34 -15.04
CA GLY A 150 30.15 13.86 -16.19
C GLY A 150 29.44 15.18 -15.94
N ARG A 151 29.80 15.93 -14.89
CA ARG A 151 29.22 17.25 -14.56
C ARG A 151 29.67 18.32 -15.56
N ASN A 152 29.17 18.22 -16.78
CA ASN A 152 29.24 19.27 -17.78
C ASN A 152 28.08 20.24 -17.52
N ARG A 153 28.37 21.36 -16.84
CA ARG A 153 27.41 22.38 -16.35
C ARG A 153 26.41 22.92 -17.39
N ASN A 154 26.60 22.64 -18.68
CA ASN A 154 25.88 23.29 -19.77
C ASN A 154 24.66 22.52 -20.29
N GLN A 155 24.44 21.25 -19.90
CA GLN A 155 23.33 20.44 -20.45
C GLN A 155 22.07 20.40 -19.57
N ASP A 156 22.19 20.66 -18.26
CA ASP A 156 21.04 20.56 -17.34
C ASP A 156 20.15 21.82 -17.31
N GLU A 157 20.65 22.98 -17.77
CA GLU A 157 19.83 24.20 -17.94
C GLU A 157 18.74 24.02 -19.03
N ALA A 158 18.97 23.17 -20.03
CA ALA A 158 18.02 22.90 -21.11
C ALA A 158 16.90 21.91 -20.70
N ALA A 159 17.15 21.06 -19.70
CA ALA A 159 16.19 20.05 -19.25
C ALA A 159 15.25 20.55 -18.12
N TYR A 160 15.61 21.65 -17.45
CA TYR A 160 14.88 22.17 -16.29
C TYR A 160 14.31 23.59 -16.43
N SER A 161 14.55 24.27 -17.55
CA SER A 161 13.90 25.54 -17.82
C SER A 161 12.64 25.33 -18.66
N PHE A 162 11.47 25.60 -18.09
CA PHE A 162 10.20 25.70 -18.80
C PHE A 162 10.13 26.91 -19.76
N ARG A 163 11.27 27.53 -20.10
CA ARG A 163 11.38 28.61 -21.08
C ARG A 163 12.47 28.28 -22.07
N THR A 164 12.13 28.37 -23.35
CA THR A 164 13.12 28.20 -24.41
C THR A 164 14.25 29.24 -24.26
N PRO A 165 15.48 28.95 -24.70
CA PRO A 165 16.58 29.93 -24.66
C PRO A 165 16.21 31.27 -25.29
N ALA A 166 15.34 31.26 -26.30
CA ALA A 166 14.79 32.43 -26.97
C ALA A 166 13.90 33.30 -26.05
N GLU A 167 13.08 32.70 -25.18
CA GLU A 167 12.24 33.44 -24.24
C GLU A 167 13.03 34.06 -23.09
N ARG A 168 14.14 33.44 -22.69
CA ARG A 168 15.06 34.02 -21.69
C ARG A 168 15.73 35.27 -22.24
N GLN A 169 16.17 35.25 -23.50
CA GLN A 169 16.77 36.41 -24.18
C GLN A 169 15.77 37.57 -24.31
N ARG A 170 14.51 37.27 -24.67
CA ARG A 170 13.45 38.29 -24.73
C ARG A 170 13.22 38.96 -23.38
N LEU A 171 13.21 38.19 -22.29
CA LEU A 171 13.04 38.74 -20.94
C LEU A 171 14.19 39.66 -20.53
N LEU A 172 15.43 39.24 -20.81
CA LEU A 172 16.61 40.06 -20.53
C LEU A 172 16.57 41.39 -21.30
N GLN A 173 16.17 41.34 -22.58
CA GLN A 173 15.98 42.55 -23.39
C GLN A 173 14.90 43.48 -22.82
N THR A 174 13.77 42.95 -22.33
CA THR A 174 12.76 43.78 -21.65
C THR A 174 13.30 44.43 -20.37
N ILE A 175 14.08 43.70 -19.56
CA ILE A 175 14.64 44.24 -18.31
C ILE A 175 15.66 45.35 -18.60
N GLU A 176 16.53 45.15 -19.59
CA GLU A 176 17.48 46.16 -20.04
C GLU A 176 16.78 47.39 -20.63
N ALA A 177 15.70 47.20 -21.39
CA ALA A 177 14.87 48.28 -21.92
C ALA A 177 14.16 49.07 -20.81
N THR A 178 13.67 48.41 -19.76
CA THR A 178 13.05 49.11 -18.62
C THR A 178 14.06 49.89 -17.78
N ASN A 179 15.30 49.40 -17.67
CA ASN A 179 16.35 50.08 -16.90
C ASN A 179 16.93 51.29 -17.65
N THR A 180 17.02 51.22 -18.97
CA THR A 180 17.44 52.36 -19.81
C THR A 180 16.37 53.44 -19.92
N ALA A 181 15.08 53.09 -19.85
CA ALA A 181 13.99 54.07 -19.78
C ALA A 181 13.94 54.83 -18.44
N SER A 182 14.46 54.23 -17.36
CA SER A 182 14.49 54.85 -16.01
C SER A 182 15.73 55.73 -15.76
N THR A 183 16.72 55.73 -16.67
CA THR A 183 17.96 56.52 -16.55
C THR A 183 18.04 57.55 -17.69
N LYS A 184 16.97 58.30 -17.89
CA LYS A 184 16.99 59.55 -18.63
C LYS A 184 16.43 60.65 -17.72
N PRO A 185 17.22 61.65 -17.31
CA PRO A 185 16.72 62.81 -16.58
C PRO A 185 15.77 63.64 -17.46
#